data_AF-A0A317FWJ7-F1
#
_entry.id   AF-A0A317FWJ7-F1
#
_cell.length_a   1.000
_cell.length_b   1.000
_cell.length_c   1.000
_cell.angle_alpha   90.00
_cell.angle_beta   90.00
_cell.angle_gamma   90.00
#
_symmetry.space_group_name_H-M   'P 1'
#
loop_
_entity.id
_entity.type
_entity.pdbx_description
1 polymer ?
#
loop_
_entity_poly.entity_id
_entity_poly.type
_entity_poly.pdbx_seq_one_letter_code
_entity_poly.pdbx_strand_id
1 'polypeptide(L)'
;MEYLLSFAQINEDIVLYHLLGGVEMPKKVFWIDIGANDPIFLSVTKFFSMRGGRGINVEPQKDCIDQYELDRKNDINLCVAVGAEKGTLKLYGTGTGASLNRDEVETIGETNCVNVPVRTLKDICEEYVETNQIIHFLKIDVEGFEAQVLRGADFNNYRPWILCIEASEHEWEEELINYGYANIWNDGQNRWYALKEHHEIIERASLLDKFDELYDVTSRSTLIVINQEYQAIKSSNSWKWACKIRKALKGK
;
A
#
# COMPACT_ATOMS: atom_id res chain seq x y z
N MET A 1 -21.91 -12.12 0.70
CA MET A 1 -20.47 -12.08 1.03
C MET A 1 -19.73 -12.13 -0.30
N GLU A 2 -19.05 -11.04 -0.64
CA GLU A 2 -18.24 -10.97 -1.86
C GLU A 2 -16.89 -11.64 -1.57
N TYR A 3 -16.44 -12.53 -2.47
CA TYR A 3 -15.15 -13.19 -2.35
C TYR A 3 -14.08 -12.32 -3.02
N LEU A 4 -13.14 -11.82 -2.22
CA LEU A 4 -12.10 -10.90 -2.70
C LEU A 4 -10.70 -11.48 -2.47
N LEU A 5 -9.82 -11.22 -3.43
CA LEU A 5 -8.40 -11.53 -3.34
C LEU A 5 -7.64 -10.27 -2.94
N SER A 6 -7.12 -10.26 -1.72
CA SER A 6 -6.24 -9.21 -1.20
C SER A 6 -4.80 -9.47 -1.61
N PHE A 7 -4.08 -8.40 -1.95
CA PHE A 7 -2.66 -8.39 -2.26
C PHE A 7 -1.83 -7.75 -1.14
N ALA A 8 -2.49 -6.98 -0.28
CA ALA A 8 -1.87 -6.21 0.78
C ALA A 8 -1.56 -7.07 2.02
N GLN A 9 -0.86 -6.49 3.00
CA GLN A 9 -0.39 -7.21 4.19
C GLN A 9 -1.54 -7.53 5.14
N ILE A 10 -2.38 -6.54 5.42
CA ILE A 10 -3.53 -6.61 6.33
C ILE A 10 -4.82 -6.14 5.67
N ASN A 11 -4.96 -6.41 4.36
CA ASN A 11 -6.16 -6.12 3.54
C ASN A 11 -6.46 -4.62 3.33
N GLU A 12 -5.44 -3.77 3.39
CA GLU A 12 -5.53 -2.33 3.13
C GLU A 12 -6.19 -2.03 1.78
N ASP A 13 -5.90 -2.85 0.77
CA ASP A 13 -6.52 -2.77 -0.54
C ASP A 13 -8.04 -3.01 -0.52
N ILE A 14 -8.51 -3.97 0.29
CA ILE A 14 -9.94 -4.25 0.45
C ILE A 14 -10.61 -3.23 1.38
N VAL A 15 -9.91 -2.68 2.37
CA VAL A 15 -10.38 -1.54 3.17
C VAL A 15 -10.60 -0.33 2.25
N LEU A 16 -9.64 0.00 1.39
CA LEU A 16 -9.79 1.05 0.38
C LEU A 16 -10.93 0.75 -0.59
N TYR A 17 -11.07 -0.50 -1.05
CA TYR A 17 -12.20 -0.91 -1.89
C TYR A 17 -13.54 -0.64 -1.20
N HIS A 18 -13.67 -1.00 0.07
CA HIS A 18 -14.86 -0.73 0.87
C HIS A 18 -15.14 0.77 0.97
N LEU A 19 -14.15 1.55 1.39
CA LEU A 19 -14.27 3.00 1.57
C LEU A 19 -14.66 3.72 0.27
N LEU A 20 -14.12 3.28 -0.86
CA LEU A 20 -14.43 3.81 -2.19
C LEU A 20 -15.79 3.37 -2.75
N GLY A 21 -16.57 2.56 -2.02
CA GLY A 21 -17.93 2.18 -2.40
C GLY A 21 -18.09 0.74 -2.90
N GLY A 22 -17.06 -0.09 -2.73
CA GLY A 22 -17.07 -1.50 -3.12
C GLY A 22 -17.39 -1.67 -4.59
N VAL A 23 -18.46 -2.41 -4.90
CA VAL A 23 -18.90 -2.67 -6.28
C VAL A 23 -19.24 -1.39 -7.05
N GLU A 24 -19.55 -0.30 -6.35
CA GLU A 24 -19.85 1.02 -6.92
C GLU A 24 -18.61 1.94 -6.99
N MET A 25 -17.41 1.43 -6.67
CA MET A 25 -16.21 2.25 -6.67
C MET A 25 -15.91 2.90 -8.03
N PRO A 26 -15.16 4.02 -8.05
CA PRO A 26 -14.74 4.66 -9.28
C PRO A 26 -14.01 3.68 -10.21
N LYS A 27 -14.37 3.71 -11.51
CA LYS A 27 -13.75 2.83 -12.52
C LYS A 27 -12.29 3.16 -12.83
N LYS A 28 -11.86 4.37 -12.48
CA LYS A 28 -10.51 4.89 -12.73
C LYS A 28 -9.95 5.42 -11.41
N VAL A 29 -9.73 4.52 -10.46
CA VAL A 29 -9.05 4.85 -9.21
C VAL A 29 -7.66 5.36 -9.53
N PHE A 30 -7.30 6.47 -8.90
CA PHE A 30 -5.99 7.08 -9.00
C PHE A 30 -5.38 7.23 -7.62
N TRP A 31 -4.15 6.77 -7.45
CA TRP A 31 -3.46 6.73 -6.18
C TRP A 31 -2.09 7.40 -6.24
N ILE A 32 -1.58 7.70 -5.06
CA ILE A 32 -0.16 7.94 -4.82
C ILE A 32 0.28 6.96 -3.74
N ASP A 33 1.35 6.22 -4.01
CA ASP A 33 1.87 5.15 -3.16
C ASP A 33 3.33 5.46 -2.83
N ILE A 34 3.58 5.92 -1.60
CA ILE A 34 4.89 6.32 -1.11
C ILE A 34 5.46 5.22 -0.23
N GLY A 35 6.63 4.71 -0.62
CA GLY A 35 7.15 3.43 -0.11
C GLY A 35 6.43 2.25 -0.76
N ALA A 36 6.37 2.28 -2.09
CA ALA A 36 5.55 1.35 -2.87
C ALA A 36 6.12 -0.08 -2.93
N ASN A 37 7.40 -0.27 -2.54
CA ASN A 37 8.09 -1.55 -2.48
C ASN A 37 7.79 -2.50 -3.67
N ASP A 38 7.09 -3.62 -3.47
CA ASP A 38 6.84 -4.61 -4.53
C ASP A 38 5.49 -4.38 -5.26
N PRO A 39 5.44 -4.47 -6.61
CA PRO A 39 4.21 -4.26 -7.39
C PRO A 39 3.09 -5.27 -7.16
N ILE A 40 3.36 -6.42 -6.53
CA ILE A 40 2.45 -7.55 -6.42
C ILE A 40 2.38 -8.07 -4.99
N PHE A 41 3.52 -8.27 -4.33
CA PHE A 41 3.61 -8.81 -2.98
C PHE A 41 3.38 -7.71 -1.95
N LEU A 42 2.42 -7.91 -1.05
CA LEU A 42 2.04 -6.91 -0.03
C LEU A 42 1.61 -5.57 -0.66
N SER A 43 1.15 -5.60 -1.92
CA SER A 43 0.82 -4.39 -2.67
C SER A 43 -0.60 -3.93 -2.39
N VAL A 44 -0.72 -2.74 -1.80
CA VAL A 44 -2.00 -2.04 -1.59
C VAL A 44 -2.66 -1.63 -2.92
N THR A 45 -1.86 -1.47 -3.97
CA THR A 45 -2.29 -0.89 -5.26
C THR A 45 -2.56 -1.93 -6.34
N LYS A 46 -2.10 -3.18 -6.19
CA LYS A 46 -2.30 -4.25 -7.20
C LYS A 46 -3.77 -4.59 -7.44
N PHE A 47 -4.59 -4.58 -6.40
CA PHE A 47 -6.04 -4.81 -6.52
C PHE A 47 -6.71 -3.81 -7.47
N PHE A 48 -6.31 -2.53 -7.39
CA PHE A 48 -6.86 -1.44 -8.19
C PHE A 48 -6.29 -1.40 -9.60
N SER A 49 -4.99 -1.67 -9.77
CA SER A 49 -4.36 -1.71 -11.10
C SER A 49 -4.97 -2.80 -11.99
N MET A 50 -5.28 -3.97 -11.41
CA MET A 50 -5.99 -5.05 -12.12
C MET A 50 -7.40 -4.67 -12.56
N ARG A 51 -7.97 -3.59 -12.01
CA ARG A 51 -9.30 -3.06 -12.33
C ARG A 51 -9.25 -1.79 -13.17
N GLY A 52 -8.10 -1.48 -13.76
CA GLY A 52 -7.93 -0.36 -14.68
C GLY A 52 -7.60 0.97 -14.00
N GLY A 53 -7.40 0.98 -12.68
CA GLY A 53 -6.81 2.11 -11.99
C GLY A 53 -5.34 2.29 -12.36
N ARG A 54 -4.79 3.48 -12.09
CA ARG A 54 -3.38 3.86 -12.32
C ARG A 54 -2.94 4.86 -11.27
N GLY A 55 -1.64 5.01 -11.04
CA GLY A 55 -1.19 6.00 -10.07
C GLY A 55 0.29 6.29 -10.15
N ILE A 56 0.77 6.93 -9.09
CA ILE A 56 2.18 7.24 -8.88
C ILE A 56 2.71 6.28 -7.82
N ASN A 57 3.74 5.51 -8.16
CA ASN A 57 4.43 4.60 -7.25
C ASN A 57 5.84 5.15 -6.99
N VAL A 58 6.19 5.39 -5.74
CA VAL A 58 7.46 6.01 -5.35
C VAL A 58 8.22 5.09 -4.41
N GLU A 59 9.43 4.72 -4.82
CA GLU A 59 10.27 3.76 -4.09
C GLU A 59 11.75 4.09 -4.36
N PRO A 60 12.57 4.37 -3.33
CA PRO A 60 13.98 4.69 -3.53
C PRO A 60 14.85 3.50 -3.96
N GLN A 61 14.40 2.26 -3.78
CA GLN A 61 15.13 1.06 -4.20
C GLN A 61 14.93 0.77 -5.70
N LYS A 62 16.04 0.81 -6.44
CA LYS A 62 16.05 0.63 -7.91
C LYS A 62 15.48 -0.71 -8.36
N ASP A 63 15.78 -1.79 -7.64
CA ASP A 63 15.30 -3.13 -7.98
C ASP A 63 13.77 -3.23 -7.89
N CYS A 64 13.15 -2.51 -6.95
CA CYS A 64 11.70 -2.43 -6.84
C CYS A 64 11.07 -1.66 -8.01
N ILE A 65 11.66 -0.53 -8.41
CA ILE A 65 11.21 0.23 -9.57
C ILE A 65 11.37 -0.56 -10.88
N ASP A 66 12.41 -1.37 -11.03
CA ASP A 66 12.56 -2.24 -12.20
C ASP A 66 11.43 -3.27 -12.31
N GLN A 67 10.92 -3.77 -11.19
CA GLN A 67 9.74 -4.63 -11.18
C GLN A 67 8.47 -3.86 -11.55
N TYR A 68 8.34 -2.62 -11.09
CA TYR A 68 7.25 -1.72 -11.50
C TYR A 68 7.20 -1.46 -13.00
N GLU A 69 8.35 -1.23 -13.63
CA GLU A 69 8.44 -1.04 -15.08
C GLU A 69 8.05 -2.28 -15.89
N LEU A 70 8.14 -3.47 -15.29
CA LEU A 70 7.69 -4.72 -15.91
C LEU A 70 6.19 -4.98 -15.73
N ASP A 71 5.66 -4.80 -14.51
CA ASP A 71 4.26 -5.12 -14.18
C ASP A 71 3.30 -3.97 -14.51
N ARG A 72 3.72 -2.72 -14.28
CA ARG A 72 2.90 -1.50 -14.34
C ARG A 72 3.57 -0.36 -15.12
N LYS A 73 4.11 -0.65 -16.30
CA LYS A 73 4.78 0.34 -17.21
C LYS A 73 3.98 1.59 -17.60
N ASN A 74 2.68 1.59 -17.32
CA ASN A 74 1.76 2.66 -17.67
C ASN A 74 1.40 3.55 -16.47
N ASP A 75 1.87 3.17 -15.28
CA ASP A 75 1.87 4.01 -14.09
C ASP A 75 3.09 4.94 -14.14
N ILE A 76 3.15 5.88 -13.19
CA ILE A 76 4.31 6.75 -13.00
C ILE A 76 5.15 6.13 -11.89
N ASN A 77 6.32 5.57 -12.22
CA ASN A 77 7.18 4.90 -11.25
C ASN A 77 8.45 5.72 -11.01
N LEU A 78 8.67 6.15 -9.76
CA LEU A 78 9.74 7.10 -9.42
C LEU A 78 10.75 6.47 -8.48
N CYS A 79 12.00 6.37 -8.93
CA CYS A 79 13.15 5.90 -8.15
C CYS A 79 13.72 7.00 -7.26
N VAL A 80 12.92 7.51 -6.33
CA VAL A 80 13.27 8.58 -5.40
C VAL A 80 12.67 8.27 -4.03
N ALA A 81 13.22 8.85 -2.97
CA ALA A 81 12.54 8.92 -1.69
C ALA A 81 11.69 10.20 -1.60
N VAL A 82 10.79 10.25 -0.62
CA VAL A 82 9.96 11.44 -0.36
C VAL A 82 10.23 11.98 1.04
N GLY A 83 10.34 13.30 1.16
CA GLY A 83 10.56 13.98 2.43
C GLY A 83 10.15 15.45 2.40
N ALA A 84 10.50 16.19 3.46
CA ALA A 84 10.08 17.58 3.63
C ALA A 84 10.73 18.55 2.64
N GLU A 85 11.93 18.20 2.14
CA GLU A 85 12.72 19.04 1.24
C GLU A 85 13.37 18.21 0.13
N LYS A 86 13.67 18.85 -1.00
CA LYS A 86 14.47 18.24 -2.09
C LYS A 86 15.91 18.02 -1.63
N GLY A 87 16.52 16.93 -2.05
CA GLY A 87 17.94 16.74 -1.83
C GLY A 87 18.42 15.33 -2.08
N THR A 88 19.36 14.90 -1.25
CA THR A 88 19.90 13.54 -1.26
C THR A 88 20.05 13.10 0.18
N LEU A 89 19.46 11.96 0.52
CA LEU A 89 19.55 11.35 1.84
C LEU A 89 20.12 9.94 1.72
N LYS A 90 20.52 9.38 2.86
CA LYS A 90 20.94 7.99 2.95
C LYS A 90 19.73 7.12 3.22
N LEU A 91 19.51 6.15 2.33
CA LEU A 91 18.64 5.02 2.59
C LEU A 91 19.48 3.94 3.27
N TYR A 92 19.03 3.49 4.43
CA TYR A 92 19.66 2.43 5.21
C TYR A 92 18.91 1.12 5.01
N GLY A 93 19.63 0.01 4.98
CA GLY A 93 19.07 -1.33 4.81
C GLY A 93 18.59 -1.66 3.39
N THR A 94 17.89 -2.78 3.24
CA THR A 94 17.33 -3.26 1.97
C THR A 94 16.00 -4.00 2.14
N GLY A 95 15.22 -4.13 1.07
CA GLY A 95 13.95 -4.84 1.08
C GLY A 95 12.84 -4.07 1.79
N THR A 96 11.96 -4.77 2.49
CA THR A 96 10.80 -4.18 3.18
C THR A 96 11.19 -3.25 4.33
N GLY A 97 12.30 -3.51 5.03
CA GLY A 97 12.73 -2.70 6.18
C GLY A 97 13.71 -1.56 5.85
N ALA A 98 13.79 -1.15 4.58
CA ALA A 98 14.70 -0.07 4.19
C ALA A 98 14.10 1.29 4.60
N SER A 99 14.88 2.12 5.29
CA SER A 99 14.39 3.40 5.81
C SER A 99 15.39 4.54 5.64
N LEU A 100 14.86 5.77 5.52
CA LEU A 100 15.63 7.01 5.67
C LEU A 100 15.86 7.38 7.14
N ASN A 101 15.10 6.78 8.06
CA ASN A 101 15.30 6.92 9.48
C ASN A 101 16.33 5.88 9.95
N ARG A 102 17.51 6.35 10.36
CA ARG A 102 18.60 5.48 10.80
C ARG A 102 18.25 4.67 12.04
N ASP A 103 17.47 5.24 12.96
CA ASP A 103 17.19 4.62 14.25
C ASP A 103 16.30 3.37 14.08
N GLU A 104 15.46 3.36 13.05
CA GLU A 104 14.64 2.19 12.68
C GLU A 104 15.53 1.03 12.17
N VAL A 105 16.56 1.35 11.37
CA VAL A 105 17.45 0.34 10.77
C VAL A 105 18.53 -0.17 11.74
N GLU A 106 19.01 0.65 12.67
CA GLU A 106 19.95 0.19 13.70
C GLU A 106 19.34 -0.86 14.62
N THR A 107 18.01 -0.80 14.85
CA THR A 107 17.27 -1.81 15.61
C THR A 107 17.34 -3.20 14.94
N ILE A 108 17.46 -3.26 13.60
CA ILE A 108 17.59 -4.52 12.83
C ILE A 108 19.04 -4.92 12.52
N GLY A 109 20.03 -4.10 12.90
CA GLY A 109 21.46 -4.42 12.80
C GLY A 109 22.08 -4.28 11.41
N GLU A 110 21.40 -3.63 10.45
CA GLU A 110 21.94 -3.35 9.12
C GLU A 110 22.66 -2.00 9.08
N THR A 111 23.86 -1.96 8.49
CA THR A 111 24.70 -0.74 8.42
C THR A 111 24.99 -0.27 6.99
N ASN A 112 24.55 -1.04 6.00
CA ASN A 112 24.69 -0.65 4.60
C ASN A 112 23.74 0.52 4.31
N CYS A 113 24.23 1.51 3.58
CA CYS A 113 23.42 2.61 3.11
C CYS A 113 23.83 3.04 1.70
N VAL A 114 22.85 3.58 0.97
CA VAL A 114 23.06 4.18 -0.35
C VAL A 114 22.48 5.59 -0.37
N ASN A 115 23.11 6.50 -1.13
CA ASN A 115 22.56 7.83 -1.35
C ASN A 115 21.44 7.76 -2.38
N VAL A 116 20.27 8.28 -2.03
CA VAL A 116 19.10 8.33 -2.91
C VAL A 116 18.60 9.76 -3.07
N PRO A 117 18.13 10.14 -4.27
CA PRO A 117 17.49 11.43 -4.48
C PRO A 117 16.19 11.52 -3.67
N VAL A 118 15.91 12.72 -3.15
CA VAL A 118 14.69 13.02 -2.37
C VAL A 118 13.92 14.13 -3.06
N ARG A 119 12.60 13.94 -3.20
CA ARG A 119 11.64 14.95 -3.65
C ARG A 119 10.62 15.23 -2.55
N THR A 120 9.94 16.37 -2.64
CA THR A 120 8.73 16.59 -1.83
C THR A 120 7.52 15.97 -2.52
N LEU A 121 6.51 15.58 -1.74
CA LEU A 121 5.25 15.09 -2.29
C LEU A 121 4.59 16.18 -3.16
N LYS A 122 4.67 17.44 -2.73
CA LYS A 122 4.22 18.60 -3.52
C LYS A 122 4.84 18.61 -4.92
N ASP A 123 6.16 18.47 -5.03
CA ASP A 123 6.83 18.50 -6.34
C ASP A 123 6.42 17.35 -7.24
N ILE A 124 6.19 16.16 -6.66
CA ILE A 124 5.73 14.99 -7.40
C ILE A 124 4.32 15.26 -7.94
N CYS A 125 3.44 15.79 -7.09
CA CYS A 125 2.09 16.14 -7.51
C CYS A 125 2.07 17.23 -8.60
N GLU A 126 2.87 18.30 -8.45
CA GLU A 126 2.97 19.38 -9.44
C GLU A 126 3.41 18.91 -10.83
N GLU A 127 4.25 17.88 -10.90
CA GLU A 127 4.75 17.36 -12.17
C GLU A 127 3.79 16.34 -12.81
N TYR A 128 3.13 15.52 -12.00
CA TYR A 128 2.50 14.29 -12.49
C TYR A 128 0.98 14.21 -12.29
N VAL A 129 0.42 15.01 -11.40
CA VAL A 129 -1.04 15.04 -11.19
C VAL A 129 -1.66 16.00 -12.20
N GLU A 130 -2.46 15.46 -13.11
CA GLU A 130 -3.14 16.27 -14.12
C GLU A 130 -4.15 17.24 -13.51
N THR A 131 -4.46 18.32 -14.22
CA THR A 131 -5.48 19.28 -13.78
C THR A 131 -6.84 18.59 -13.62
N ASN A 132 -7.48 18.75 -12.46
CA ASN A 132 -8.73 18.09 -12.06
C ASN A 132 -8.63 16.55 -11.88
N GLN A 133 -7.43 15.98 -11.87
CA GLN A 133 -7.25 14.57 -11.51
C GLN A 133 -7.62 14.38 -10.04
N ILE A 134 -8.61 13.52 -9.81
CA ILE A 134 -9.01 13.10 -8.47
C ILE A 134 -7.94 12.14 -7.93
N ILE A 135 -7.39 12.44 -6.76
CA ILE A 135 -6.55 11.51 -6.02
C ILE A 135 -7.47 10.77 -5.05
N HIS A 136 -7.70 9.48 -5.28
CA HIS A 136 -8.63 8.70 -4.47
C HIS A 136 -8.01 8.28 -3.15
N PHE A 137 -6.72 7.92 -3.16
CA PHE A 137 -6.00 7.67 -1.92
C PHE A 137 -4.51 7.96 -2.03
N LEU A 138 -3.91 8.25 -0.87
CA LEU A 138 -2.48 8.34 -0.66
C LEU A 138 -2.09 7.30 0.41
N LYS A 139 -1.19 6.38 0.06
CA LYS A 139 -0.55 5.46 1.01
C LYS A 139 0.85 5.97 1.35
N ILE A 140 1.18 6.00 2.64
CA ILE A 140 2.51 6.36 3.15
C ILE A 140 2.92 5.29 4.14
N ASP A 141 4.04 4.66 3.85
CA ASP A 141 4.69 3.68 4.73
C ASP A 141 6.14 3.68 4.26
N VAL A 142 6.96 4.39 5.02
CA VAL A 142 8.36 4.68 4.71
C VAL A 142 9.23 4.34 5.92
N GLU A 143 8.75 3.40 6.73
CA GLU A 143 9.44 2.82 7.88
C GLU A 143 9.97 3.91 8.83
N GLY A 144 9.06 4.71 9.40
CA GLY A 144 9.40 5.72 10.43
C GLY A 144 9.83 7.09 9.89
N PHE A 145 9.53 7.39 8.63
CA PHE A 145 9.82 8.68 7.98
C PHE A 145 8.55 9.44 7.52
N GLU A 146 7.37 9.02 7.98
CA GLU A 146 6.05 9.47 7.53
C GLU A 146 5.84 10.97 7.75
N ALA A 147 6.25 11.47 8.93
CA ALA A 147 6.14 12.89 9.26
C ALA A 147 6.85 13.79 8.25
N GLN A 148 8.01 13.34 7.72
CA GLN A 148 8.76 14.10 6.73
C GLN A 148 8.05 14.10 5.37
N VAL A 149 7.45 12.98 4.96
CA VAL A 149 6.62 12.89 3.75
C VAL A 149 5.46 13.89 3.83
N LEU A 150 4.75 13.92 4.96
CA LEU A 150 3.61 14.81 5.19
C LEU A 150 4.01 16.28 5.22
N ARG A 151 5.15 16.63 5.83
CA ARG A 151 5.71 18.00 5.80
C ARG A 151 6.04 18.48 4.39
N GLY A 152 6.36 17.56 3.47
CA GLY A 152 6.61 17.85 2.06
C GLY A 152 5.35 17.89 1.19
N ALA A 153 4.15 17.74 1.76
CA ALA A 153 2.89 17.72 1.05
C ALA A 153 2.27 19.13 0.88
N ASP A 154 1.40 19.28 -0.12
CA ASP A 154 0.54 20.46 -0.28
C ASP A 154 -0.93 20.04 -0.33
N PHE A 155 -1.50 19.81 0.84
CA PHE A 155 -2.90 19.42 1.00
C PHE A 155 -3.91 20.55 0.74
N ASN A 156 -3.48 21.76 0.36
CA ASN A 156 -4.41 22.76 -0.15
C ASN A 156 -4.73 22.51 -1.63
N ASN A 157 -3.73 22.10 -2.40
CA ASN A 157 -3.84 21.92 -3.85
C ASN A 157 -4.04 20.45 -4.27
N TYR A 158 -3.45 19.51 -3.54
CA TYR A 158 -3.52 18.08 -3.84
C TYR A 158 -4.16 17.36 -2.65
N ARG A 159 -5.44 17.00 -2.82
CA ARG A 159 -6.31 16.55 -1.73
C ARG A 159 -6.78 15.11 -1.95
N PRO A 160 -5.96 14.10 -1.63
CA PRO A 160 -6.41 12.71 -1.63
C PRO A 160 -7.68 12.55 -0.79
N TRP A 161 -8.66 11.80 -1.29
CA TRP A 161 -9.89 11.54 -0.52
C TRP A 161 -9.60 10.78 0.77
N ILE A 162 -8.71 9.79 0.69
CA ILE A 162 -8.34 8.90 1.78
C ILE A 162 -6.81 8.94 1.98
N LEU A 163 -6.36 8.94 3.24
CA LEU A 163 -4.97 8.72 3.62
C LEU A 163 -4.89 7.39 4.39
N CYS A 164 -3.94 6.55 4.01
CA CYS A 164 -3.52 5.35 4.74
C CYS A 164 -2.06 5.56 5.14
N ILE A 165 -1.80 5.71 6.43
CA ILE A 165 -0.47 6.07 6.93
C ILE A 165 -0.04 5.01 7.94
N GLU A 166 1.02 4.24 7.64
CA GLU A 166 1.60 3.28 8.57
C GLU A 166 2.36 4.03 9.66
N ALA A 167 1.76 4.13 10.85
CA ALA A 167 2.37 4.87 11.94
C ALA A 167 1.77 4.49 13.29
N SER A 168 2.65 4.29 14.26
CA SER A 168 2.30 4.22 15.68
C SER A 168 2.16 5.62 16.30
N GLU A 169 3.04 6.55 15.89
CA GLU A 169 3.01 7.96 16.28
C GLU A 169 2.13 8.80 15.33
N HIS A 170 1.73 9.99 15.76
CA HIS A 170 0.77 10.82 15.03
C HIS A 170 0.96 12.32 15.30
N GLU A 171 2.22 12.76 15.38
CA GLU A 171 2.55 14.16 15.66
C GLU A 171 2.01 15.16 14.61
N TRP A 172 1.64 14.68 13.42
CA TRP A 172 1.08 15.45 12.30
C TRP A 172 -0.46 15.52 12.27
N GLU A 173 -1.14 14.87 13.21
CA GLU A 173 -2.59 14.69 13.15
C GLU A 173 -3.34 16.03 13.21
N GLU A 174 -2.87 16.97 14.03
CA GLU A 174 -3.48 18.30 14.13
C GLU A 174 -3.39 19.06 12.80
N GLU A 175 -2.26 18.98 12.09
CA GLU A 175 -2.10 19.58 10.76
C GLU A 175 -3.07 18.97 9.74
N LEU A 176 -3.22 17.65 9.71
CA LEU A 176 -4.18 16.99 8.81
C LEU A 176 -5.62 17.43 9.11
N ILE A 177 -5.98 17.56 10.39
CA ILE A 177 -7.31 18.06 10.80
C ILE A 177 -7.52 19.50 10.30
N ASN A 178 -6.50 20.35 10.38
CA ASN A 178 -6.54 21.72 9.86
C ASN A 178 -6.68 21.77 8.33
N TYR A 179 -6.14 20.78 7.62
CA TYR A 179 -6.38 20.61 6.18
C TYR A 179 -7.76 20.04 5.83
N GLY A 180 -8.58 19.70 6.82
CA GLY A 180 -9.95 19.23 6.66
C GLY A 180 -10.12 17.71 6.66
N TYR A 181 -9.08 16.96 7.05
CA TYR A 181 -9.19 15.52 7.26
C TYR A 181 -9.84 15.20 8.61
N ALA A 182 -10.43 14.02 8.71
CA ALA A 182 -10.85 13.38 9.95
C ALA A 182 -10.18 12.00 10.05
N ASN A 183 -9.70 11.62 11.23
CA ASN A 183 -9.35 10.22 11.49
C ASN A 183 -10.64 9.41 11.46
N ILE A 184 -10.69 8.40 10.59
CA ILE A 184 -11.89 7.59 10.34
C ILE A 184 -11.77 6.19 10.93
N TRP A 185 -10.55 5.66 11.06
CA TRP A 185 -10.29 4.32 11.56
C TRP A 185 -8.80 4.11 11.88
N ASN A 186 -8.48 3.13 12.71
CA ASN A 186 -7.11 2.69 12.98
C ASN A 186 -7.12 1.17 13.13
N ASP A 187 -6.23 0.48 12.41
CA ASP A 187 -6.18 -0.99 12.38
C ASP A 187 -5.06 -1.58 13.27
N GLY A 188 -4.35 -0.71 13.99
CA GLY A 188 -3.22 -1.06 14.86
C GLY A 188 -1.85 -0.90 14.18
N GLN A 189 -1.78 -0.87 12.85
CA GLN A 189 -0.57 -0.57 12.08
C GLN A 189 -0.71 0.76 11.32
N ASN A 190 -1.86 0.97 10.68
CA ASN A 190 -2.20 2.15 9.92
C ASN A 190 -3.19 3.05 10.64
N ARG A 191 -3.01 4.35 10.42
CA ARG A 191 -3.97 5.41 10.72
C ARG A 191 -4.66 5.83 9.44
N TRP A 192 -5.99 5.80 9.46
CA TRP A 192 -6.82 6.09 8.29
C TRP A 192 -7.49 7.44 8.44
N TYR A 193 -7.37 8.28 7.42
CA TYR A 193 -8.00 9.60 7.37
C TYR A 193 -8.83 9.76 6.11
N ALA A 194 -9.89 10.56 6.18
CA ALA A 194 -10.65 10.98 5.01
C ALA A 194 -10.98 12.48 5.06
N LEU A 195 -11.10 13.10 3.89
CA LEU A 195 -11.59 14.47 3.77
C LEU A 195 -13.04 14.57 4.28
N LYS A 196 -13.32 15.54 5.17
CA LYS A 196 -14.63 15.71 5.81
C LYS A 196 -15.80 15.93 4.86
N GLU A 197 -15.53 16.42 3.65
CA GLU A 197 -16.53 16.64 2.60
C GLU A 197 -17.02 15.34 1.93
N HIS A 198 -16.29 14.23 2.09
CA HIS A 198 -16.67 12.91 1.61
C HIS A 198 -17.44 12.13 2.69
N HIS A 199 -18.66 12.58 2.97
CA HIS A 199 -19.52 11.99 4.00
C HIS A 199 -19.79 10.50 3.78
N GLU A 200 -19.90 10.06 2.52
CA GLU A 200 -20.09 8.67 2.15
C GLU A 200 -18.90 7.78 2.53
N ILE A 201 -17.67 8.30 2.49
CA ILE A 201 -16.48 7.56 2.90
C ILE A 201 -16.49 7.40 4.42
N ILE A 202 -16.82 8.46 5.15
CA ILE A 202 -16.90 8.45 6.62
C ILE A 202 -17.99 7.50 7.11
N GLU A 203 -19.16 7.49 6.46
CA GLU A 203 -20.25 6.57 6.80
C GLU A 203 -19.82 5.12 6.62
N ARG A 204 -19.16 4.77 5.50
CA ARG A 204 -18.63 3.42 5.27
C ARG A 204 -17.57 3.05 6.30
N ALA A 205 -16.69 3.98 6.66
CA ALA A 205 -15.65 3.75 7.67
C ALA A 205 -16.21 3.28 9.02
N SER A 206 -17.43 3.70 9.39
CA SER A 206 -18.10 3.26 10.63
C SER A 206 -18.40 1.75 10.70
N LEU A 207 -18.30 1.05 9.56
CA LEU A 207 -18.53 -0.39 9.46
C LEU A 207 -17.24 -1.20 9.48
N LEU A 208 -16.06 -0.56 9.49
CA LEU A 208 -14.76 -1.25 9.43
C LEU A 208 -14.48 -2.13 10.65
N ASP A 209 -15.04 -1.82 11.83
CA ASP A 209 -14.95 -2.70 13.00
C ASP A 209 -15.70 -4.04 12.81
N LYS A 210 -16.51 -4.15 11.75
CA LYS A 210 -17.22 -5.37 11.33
C LYS A 210 -16.72 -5.89 9.99
N PHE A 211 -15.50 -5.53 9.58
CA PHE A 211 -14.95 -5.87 8.27
C PHE A 211 -15.07 -7.36 7.92
N ASP A 212 -14.77 -8.25 8.87
CA ASP A 212 -14.85 -9.72 8.69
C ASP A 212 -16.30 -10.24 8.52
N GLU A 213 -17.31 -9.47 8.92
CA GLU A 213 -18.72 -9.82 8.65
C GLU A 213 -19.13 -9.41 7.22
N LEU A 214 -18.45 -8.43 6.63
CA LEU A 214 -18.80 -7.86 5.33
C LEU A 214 -18.15 -8.61 4.17
N TYR A 215 -16.89 -9.02 4.34
CA TYR A 215 -16.07 -9.56 3.27
C TYR A 215 -15.51 -10.94 3.60
N ASP A 216 -15.51 -11.83 2.60
CA ASP A 216 -14.72 -13.06 2.64
C ASP A 216 -13.44 -12.79 1.84
N VAL A 217 -12.38 -12.45 2.57
CA VAL A 217 -11.11 -12.05 1.97
C VAL A 217 -10.12 -13.21 2.05
N THR A 218 -9.59 -13.59 0.89
CA THR A 218 -8.43 -14.47 0.82
C THR A 218 -7.19 -13.65 0.51
N SER A 219 -6.15 -13.80 1.32
CA SER A 219 -4.86 -13.16 1.03
C SER A 219 -4.09 -13.92 -0.04
N ARG A 220 -3.53 -13.20 -1.00
CA ARG A 220 -2.70 -13.76 -2.06
C ARG A 220 -1.41 -14.37 -1.52
N SER A 221 -0.80 -13.79 -0.49
CA SER A 221 0.39 -14.37 0.14
C SER A 221 0.05 -15.76 0.71
N THR A 222 -1.11 -15.90 1.35
CA THR A 222 -1.64 -17.20 1.78
C THR A 222 -1.82 -18.17 0.61
N LEU A 223 -2.39 -17.73 -0.51
CA LEU A 223 -2.53 -18.59 -1.70
C LEU A 223 -1.19 -19.01 -2.29
N ILE A 224 -0.19 -18.14 -2.28
CA ILE A 224 1.16 -18.46 -2.77
C ILE A 224 1.81 -19.50 -1.86
N VAL A 225 1.74 -19.33 -0.54
CA VAL A 225 2.23 -20.33 0.42
C VAL A 225 1.50 -21.66 0.22
N ILE A 226 0.17 -21.65 0.17
CA ILE A 226 -0.63 -22.88 -0.07
C ILE A 226 -0.25 -23.54 -1.40
N ASN A 227 -0.05 -22.77 -2.47
CA ASN A 227 0.33 -23.33 -3.77
C ASN A 227 1.76 -23.87 -3.75
N GLN A 228 2.71 -23.19 -3.10
CA GLN A 228 4.08 -23.69 -2.92
C GLN A 228 4.09 -25.00 -2.12
N GLU A 229 3.35 -25.06 -1.01
CA GLU A 229 3.16 -26.29 -0.23
C GLU A 229 2.52 -27.40 -1.06
N TYR A 230 1.47 -27.07 -1.84
CA TYR A 230 0.81 -28.01 -2.74
C TYR A 230 1.78 -28.56 -3.80
N GLN A 231 2.58 -27.70 -4.44
CA GLN A 231 3.59 -28.14 -5.40
C GLN A 231 4.66 -29.00 -4.73
N ALA A 232 5.13 -28.63 -3.54
CA ALA A 232 6.10 -29.41 -2.77
C ALA A 232 5.57 -30.80 -2.40
N ILE A 233 4.30 -30.91 -2.01
CA ILE A 233 3.62 -32.19 -1.76
C ILE A 233 3.55 -33.03 -3.04
N LYS A 234 3.14 -32.40 -4.15
CA LYS A 234 2.99 -33.05 -5.47
C LYS A 234 4.32 -33.54 -6.05
N SER A 235 5.40 -32.80 -5.82
CA SER A 235 6.76 -33.16 -6.25
C SER A 235 7.47 -34.12 -5.29
N SER A 236 6.92 -34.34 -4.09
CA SER A 236 7.51 -35.29 -3.15
C SER A 236 7.32 -36.75 -3.63
N ASN A 237 8.40 -37.54 -3.61
CA ASN A 237 8.35 -38.99 -3.87
C ASN A 237 7.72 -39.78 -2.70
N SER A 238 7.02 -39.11 -1.78
CA SER A 238 6.35 -39.76 -0.66
C SER A 238 5.09 -40.49 -1.14
N TRP A 239 5.26 -41.76 -1.50
CA TRP A 239 4.19 -42.67 -1.91
C TRP A 239 3.01 -42.73 -0.93
N LYS A 240 3.23 -42.37 0.35
CA LYS A 240 2.20 -42.28 1.40
C LYS A 240 1.18 -41.15 1.17
N TRP A 241 1.60 -40.02 0.59
CA TRP A 241 0.71 -38.89 0.30
C TRP A 241 0.00 -39.03 -1.05
N ALA A 242 0.70 -39.52 -2.07
CA ALA A 242 0.12 -39.80 -3.39
C ALA A 242 -1.08 -40.77 -3.34
N CYS A 243 -1.09 -41.73 -2.40
CA CYS A 243 -2.19 -42.67 -2.21
C CYS A 243 -3.43 -42.05 -1.53
N LYS A 244 -3.27 -41.14 -0.56
CA LYS A 244 -4.40 -40.46 0.11
C LYS A 244 -5.12 -39.51 -0.85
N ILE A 245 -4.37 -38.74 -1.63
CA ILE A 245 -4.93 -37.80 -2.62
C ILE A 245 -5.63 -38.55 -3.77
N ARG A 246 -5.05 -39.67 -4.27
CA ARG A 246 -5.70 -40.51 -5.29
C ARG A 246 -6.99 -41.19 -4.80
N LYS A 247 -7.11 -41.51 -3.51
CA LYS A 247 -8.34 -42.04 -2.92
C LYS A 247 -9.43 -40.96 -2.80
N ALA A 248 -9.07 -39.74 -2.43
CA ALA A 248 -10.00 -38.62 -2.35
C ALA A 248 -10.54 -38.21 -3.74
N LEU A 249 -9.71 -38.25 -4.79
CA LEU A 249 -10.11 -37.91 -6.15
C LEU A 249 -10.86 -39.02 -6.91
N LYS A 250 -10.81 -40.27 -6.43
CA LYS A 250 -11.56 -41.41 -7.01
C LYS A 250 -12.89 -41.69 -6.29
N GLY A 251 -13.25 -40.90 -5.28
CA GLY A 251 -14.56 -40.94 -4.64
C GLY A 251 -15.57 -40.06 -5.38
N LYS A 252 -15.94 -40.47 -6.60
CA LYS A 252 -17.22 -40.15 -7.24
C LYS A 252 -17.87 -41.46 -7.62
#